data_AF-A0A915YIJ9-F1
#
_entry.id   AF-A0A915YIJ9-F1
#
_cell.length_a   1.000
_cell.length_b   1.000
_cell.length_c   1.000
_cell.angle_alpha   90.00
_cell.angle_beta   90.00
_cell.angle_gamma   90.00
#
_symmetry.space_group_name_H-M   'P 1'
#
loop_
_entity.id
_entity.type
_entity.pdbx_description
1 polymer ?
#
loop_
_entity_poly.entity_id
_entity_poly.type
_entity_poly.pdbx_seq_one_letter_code
_entity_poly.pdbx_strand_id
1 'polypeptide(L)'
;MKQRKFLNFLPLVILFLALVSCQKDYETVVTPKSDAVMQTEAEAPESLITPCVVPTACFAPCPTYYAPVCGCDGVTYNNSCEAICAGVQSYTKGACNCKGRAQPNCICPLYYAPVCGCDGVTYNNACEANCAGVNHYVNGPCPDKCKGKPKPNCLCPAVYDPVCGCDGVTYSNGCEATCAGVKYYTNGACGGGTSS
;
A
#
# COMPACT_ATOMS: atom_id res chain seq x y z
N MET A 1 -35.06 34.89 -85.71
CA MET A 1 -34.47 33.53 -85.72
C MET A 1 -34.72 32.86 -84.37
N LYS A 2 -34.89 31.54 -84.40
CA LYS A 2 -35.56 30.67 -83.42
C LYS A 2 -34.91 30.67 -82.01
N GLN A 3 -35.75 30.86 -81.00
CA GLN A 3 -35.49 30.54 -79.59
C GLN A 3 -35.14 29.06 -79.42
N ARG A 4 -34.08 28.73 -78.66
CA ARG A 4 -33.79 27.37 -78.18
C ARG A 4 -33.63 27.36 -76.66
N LYS A 5 -34.78 27.09 -76.02
CA LYS A 5 -35.05 26.15 -74.93
C LYS A 5 -34.12 26.16 -73.70
N PHE A 6 -34.65 26.73 -72.62
CA PHE A 6 -34.51 26.24 -71.25
C PHE A 6 -34.87 24.75 -71.14
N LEU A 7 -34.06 23.95 -70.43
CA LEU A 7 -34.57 22.82 -69.63
C LEU A 7 -33.59 22.43 -68.49
N ASN A 8 -33.99 22.83 -67.27
CA ASN A 8 -33.81 22.26 -65.92
C ASN A 8 -32.83 21.10 -65.67
N PHE A 9 -32.08 21.16 -64.56
CA PHE A 9 -32.37 20.43 -63.30
C PHE A 9 -31.29 20.72 -62.25
N LEU A 10 -31.60 21.57 -61.26
CA LEU A 10 -31.00 21.51 -59.91
C LEU A 10 -31.85 20.47 -59.13
N PRO A 11 -31.31 19.65 -58.20
CA PRO A 11 -31.11 20.13 -56.82
C PRO A 11 -30.01 19.42 -55.97
N LEU A 12 -29.59 20.09 -54.88
CA LEU A 12 -29.27 19.50 -53.55
C LEU A 12 -28.48 18.17 -53.45
N VAL A 13 -27.15 18.22 -53.35
CA VAL A 13 -26.37 17.26 -52.50
C VAL A 13 -25.15 17.96 -51.91
N ILE A 14 -25.40 18.98 -51.07
CA ILE A 14 -24.47 19.39 -50.00
C ILE A 14 -24.91 18.61 -48.77
N LEU A 15 -24.53 17.33 -48.63
CA LEU A 15 -24.59 16.60 -47.34
C LEU A 15 -24.02 15.15 -47.40
N PHE A 16 -22.72 14.93 -47.60
CA PHE A 16 -22.05 13.66 -47.19
C PHE A 16 -20.53 13.94 -47.14
N LEU A 17 -20.02 14.41 -46.01
CA LEU A 17 -19.34 13.58 -45.00
C LEU A 17 -18.08 12.88 -45.52
N ALA A 18 -16.96 13.44 -45.08
CA ALA A 18 -15.81 12.74 -44.51
C ALA A 18 -15.29 11.51 -45.25
N LEU A 19 -14.18 11.65 -45.98
CA LEU A 19 -13.00 10.79 -45.81
C LEU A 19 -11.75 11.57 -46.21
N VAL A 20 -11.18 12.22 -45.20
CA VAL A 20 -9.75 12.51 -45.10
C VAL A 20 -8.98 11.25 -45.48
N SER A 21 -8.12 11.33 -46.49
CA SER A 21 -7.05 10.35 -46.70
C SER A 21 -5.74 11.11 -46.79
N CYS A 22 -5.03 11.08 -45.65
CA CYS A 22 -3.66 11.49 -45.46
C CYS A 22 -2.74 10.60 -46.31
N GLN A 23 -1.92 11.19 -47.18
CA GLN A 23 -0.70 10.54 -47.67
C GLN A 23 0.49 11.32 -47.13
N LYS A 24 1.20 10.72 -46.19
CA LYS A 24 2.56 11.11 -45.80
C LYS A 24 3.49 10.10 -46.46
N ASP A 25 4.40 10.60 -47.28
CA ASP A 25 5.47 9.82 -47.91
C ASP A 25 6.36 9.21 -46.82
N TYR A 26 6.61 7.90 -46.92
CA TYR A 26 7.60 7.16 -46.14
C TYR A 26 8.68 6.70 -47.12
N GLU A 27 9.85 7.34 -47.05
CA GLU A 27 11.05 6.85 -47.73
C GLU A 27 11.59 5.60 -47.03
N THR A 28 11.72 4.53 -47.80
CA THR A 28 12.34 3.27 -47.39
C THR A 28 13.85 3.44 -47.23
N VAL A 29 14.35 3.43 -46.00
CA VAL A 29 15.78 3.32 -45.71
C VAL A 29 16.18 1.84 -45.82
N VAL A 30 16.96 1.51 -46.83
CA VAL A 30 17.62 0.21 -46.99
C VAL A 30 18.94 0.27 -46.23
N THR A 31 19.09 -0.50 -45.15
CA THR A 31 20.39 -0.69 -44.47
C THR A 31 21.07 -1.96 -44.98
N PRO A 32 22.41 -1.95 -45.21
CA PRO A 32 23.13 -3.12 -45.67
C PRO A 32 23.41 -4.12 -44.54
N LYS A 33 23.41 -5.40 -44.91
CA LYS A 33 23.79 -6.56 -44.10
C LYS A 33 25.31 -6.65 -44.01
N SER A 34 25.87 -6.69 -42.81
CA SER A 34 27.18 -7.29 -42.55
C SER A 34 27.19 -7.94 -41.18
N ASP A 35 27.49 -9.23 -41.17
CA ASP A 35 27.52 -10.13 -40.03
C ASP A 35 28.64 -9.75 -39.02
N ALA A 36 28.31 -9.73 -37.71
CA ALA A 36 29.05 -10.32 -36.57
C ALA A 36 28.85 -9.57 -35.24
N VAL A 37 28.14 -10.25 -34.32
CA VAL A 37 28.29 -10.33 -32.85
C VAL A 37 28.48 -9.03 -32.05
N MET A 38 27.47 -8.67 -31.24
CA MET A 38 27.60 -8.61 -29.77
C MET A 38 26.22 -8.33 -29.15
N GLN A 39 25.95 -9.00 -28.03
CA GLN A 39 24.72 -8.91 -27.26
C GLN A 39 24.38 -7.45 -26.93
N THR A 40 23.17 -7.03 -27.28
CA THR A 40 22.42 -6.10 -26.44
C THR A 40 21.04 -6.71 -26.32
N GLU A 41 20.79 -7.37 -25.19
CA GLU A 41 19.41 -7.52 -24.73
C GLU A 41 18.82 -6.12 -24.75
N ALA A 42 17.73 -5.93 -25.49
CA ALA A 42 16.98 -4.70 -25.39
C ALA A 42 16.63 -4.54 -23.91
N GLU A 43 17.26 -3.59 -23.24
CA GLU A 43 16.77 -3.10 -21.96
C GLU A 43 15.32 -2.72 -22.25
N ALA A 44 14.39 -3.51 -21.71
CA ALA A 44 13.02 -3.07 -21.58
C ALA A 44 13.10 -1.67 -20.95
N PRO A 45 12.46 -0.64 -21.53
CA PRO A 45 12.55 0.71 -20.98
C PRO A 45 12.22 0.58 -19.50
N GLU A 46 13.11 1.09 -18.63
CA GLU A 46 12.94 1.05 -17.19
C GLU A 46 11.46 1.26 -16.90
N SER A 47 10.83 0.21 -16.40
CA SER A 47 9.43 0.21 -16.01
C SER A 47 9.15 1.54 -15.33
N LEU A 48 8.26 2.34 -15.90
CA LEU A 48 7.82 3.62 -15.34
C LEU A 48 7.03 3.34 -14.05
N ILE A 49 7.71 2.86 -13.01
CA ILE A 49 7.16 2.66 -11.68
C ILE A 49 6.97 4.06 -11.13
N THR A 50 5.79 4.62 -11.38
CA THR A 50 5.38 5.87 -10.73
C THR A 50 5.40 5.58 -9.23
N PRO A 51 6.22 6.31 -8.44
CA PRO A 51 6.29 6.08 -7.00
C PRO A 51 4.91 6.24 -6.39
N CYS A 52 4.51 5.26 -5.58
CA CYS A 52 3.18 5.25 -4.97
C CYS A 52 2.90 6.51 -4.13
N VAL A 53 3.93 7.00 -3.42
CA VAL A 53 3.82 8.19 -2.58
C VAL A 53 4.82 9.22 -3.10
N VAL A 54 4.34 10.42 -3.42
CA VAL A 54 5.20 11.57 -3.67
C VAL A 54 4.86 12.69 -2.68
N PRO A 55 5.85 13.37 -2.10
CA PRO A 55 5.60 14.51 -1.24
C PRO A 55 4.76 15.56 -1.99
N THR A 56 3.53 15.77 -1.53
CA THR A 56 2.60 16.75 -2.10
C THR A 56 2.16 17.69 -0.98
N ALA A 57 2.20 18.99 -1.24
CA ALA A 57 1.68 19.97 -0.28
C ALA A 57 0.15 19.93 -0.27
N CYS A 58 -0.44 19.77 0.91
CA CYS A 58 -1.89 19.86 1.11
C CYS A 58 -2.28 21.34 1.18
N PHE A 59 -2.97 21.85 0.16
CA PHE A 59 -3.30 23.27 0.02
C PHE A 59 -4.58 23.69 0.77
N ALA A 60 -5.35 22.74 1.30
CA ALA A 60 -6.59 23.00 2.04
C ALA A 60 -6.85 21.91 3.10
N PRO A 61 -7.54 22.22 4.20
CA PRO A 61 -7.93 21.20 5.17
C PRO A 61 -8.90 20.20 4.55
N CYS A 62 -8.69 18.92 4.83
CA CYS A 62 -9.60 17.89 4.37
C CYS A 62 -10.92 17.89 5.15
N PRO A 63 -12.05 17.55 4.50
CA PRO A 63 -13.30 17.32 5.19
C PRO A 63 -13.19 16.11 6.12
N THR A 64 -13.99 16.08 7.18
CA THR A 64 -13.91 15.05 8.23
C THR A 64 -14.92 13.90 8.05
N TYR A 65 -15.55 13.79 6.89
CA TYR A 65 -16.45 12.66 6.64
C TYR A 65 -15.66 11.37 6.42
N TYR A 66 -16.28 10.25 6.80
CA TYR A 66 -15.68 8.92 6.68
C TYR A 66 -16.16 8.24 5.39
N ALA A 67 -15.28 8.17 4.40
CA ALA A 67 -15.45 7.41 3.16
C ALA A 67 -14.09 6.80 2.78
N PRO A 68 -13.67 5.73 3.49
CA PRO A 68 -12.27 5.33 3.53
C PRO A 68 -11.75 4.90 2.17
N VAL A 69 -10.45 5.09 1.99
CA VAL A 69 -9.72 4.59 0.82
C VAL A 69 -8.47 3.86 1.26
N CYS A 70 -8.07 2.85 0.49
CA CYS A 70 -6.83 2.13 0.67
C CYS A 70 -5.81 2.66 -0.32
N GLY A 71 -4.80 3.37 0.18
CA GLY A 71 -3.69 3.85 -0.64
C GLY A 71 -2.84 2.72 -1.20
N CYS A 72 -2.13 2.99 -2.29
CA CYS A 72 -1.14 2.06 -2.85
C CYS A 72 0.03 1.77 -1.88
N ASP A 73 0.14 2.57 -0.81
CA ASP A 73 1.09 2.43 0.28
C ASP A 73 0.56 1.49 1.37
N GLY A 74 -0.66 0.98 1.20
CA GLY A 74 -1.33 0.09 2.14
C GLY A 74 -1.86 0.77 3.39
N VAL A 75 -1.94 2.10 3.39
CA VAL A 75 -2.54 2.87 4.49
C VAL A 75 -4.01 3.13 4.21
N THR A 76 -4.85 2.96 5.23
CA THR A 76 -6.26 3.37 5.18
C THR A 76 -6.37 4.83 5.58
N TYR A 77 -6.93 5.64 4.69
CA TYR A 77 -7.22 7.06 4.93
C TYR A 77 -8.71 7.24 5.19
N ASN A 78 -9.12 8.24 6.00
CA ASN A 78 -10.54 8.44 6.31
C ASN A 78 -11.35 8.78 5.07
N ASN A 79 -10.71 9.47 4.11
CA ASN A 79 -11.26 9.79 2.81
C ASN A 79 -10.15 10.04 1.80
N SER A 80 -10.54 10.18 0.53
CA SER A 80 -9.63 10.43 -0.58
C SER A 80 -8.83 11.74 -0.45
N CYS A 81 -9.39 12.78 0.20
CA CYS A 81 -8.64 14.02 0.40
C CYS A 81 -7.43 13.78 1.29
N GLU A 82 -7.60 13.06 2.41
CA GLU A 82 -6.49 12.75 3.30
C GLU A 82 -5.40 11.90 2.61
N ALA A 83 -5.79 10.94 1.76
CA ALA A 83 -4.84 10.15 0.98
C ALA A 83 -4.01 11.02 0.03
N ILE A 84 -4.66 11.91 -0.73
CA ILE A 84 -3.99 12.84 -1.64
C ILE A 84 -3.08 13.80 -0.85
N CYS A 85 -3.55 14.31 0.28
CA CYS A 85 -2.76 15.19 1.16
C CYS A 85 -1.57 14.49 1.82
N ALA A 86 -1.58 13.16 1.92
CA ALA A 86 -0.43 12.36 2.30
C ALA A 86 0.50 12.01 1.13
N GLY A 87 0.16 12.43 -0.11
CA GLY A 87 0.97 12.20 -1.30
C GLY A 87 0.70 10.89 -2.03
N VAL A 88 -0.36 10.17 -1.68
CA VAL A 88 -0.72 8.88 -2.29
C VAL A 88 -1.26 9.07 -3.71
N GLN A 89 -0.62 8.43 -4.68
CA GLN A 89 -0.93 8.57 -6.11
C GLN A 89 -2.08 7.71 -6.62
N SER A 90 -2.39 6.63 -5.92
CA SER A 90 -3.51 5.76 -6.27
C SER A 90 -4.10 5.09 -5.04
N TYR A 91 -5.42 4.89 -5.07
CA TYR A 91 -6.14 4.24 -3.98
C TYR A 91 -7.36 3.48 -4.49
N THR A 92 -7.84 2.52 -3.70
CA THR A 92 -9.11 1.83 -3.93
C THR A 92 -10.16 2.27 -2.90
N LYS A 93 -11.46 2.16 -3.24
CA LYS A 93 -12.53 2.47 -2.29
C LYS A 93 -12.57 1.44 -1.17
N GLY A 94 -12.82 1.91 0.06
CA GLY A 94 -12.84 1.09 1.26
C GLY A 94 -11.51 1.12 2.00
N ALA A 95 -11.52 0.65 3.25
CA ALA A 95 -10.29 0.44 4.01
C ALA A 95 -9.42 -0.63 3.35
N CYS A 96 -8.12 -0.60 3.62
CA CYS A 96 -7.21 -1.64 3.16
C CYS A 96 -7.66 -2.99 3.69
N ASN A 97 -7.76 -3.97 2.79
CA ASN A 97 -8.11 -5.31 3.18
C ASN A 97 -6.87 -6.01 3.74
N CYS A 98 -6.84 -6.21 5.05
CA CYS A 98 -5.74 -6.91 5.70
C CYS A 98 -5.58 -8.37 5.30
N LYS A 99 -6.64 -8.99 4.77
CA LYS A 99 -6.64 -10.40 4.37
C LYS A 99 -6.75 -10.52 2.86
N GLY A 100 -5.61 -10.62 2.21
CA GLY A 100 -5.44 -11.27 0.93
C GLY A 100 -5.69 -12.78 1.01
N ARG A 101 -5.41 -13.49 -0.08
CA ARG A 101 -5.51 -14.96 -0.12
C ARG A 101 -4.21 -15.56 0.38
N ALA A 102 -4.28 -16.31 1.48
CA ALA A 102 -3.15 -17.12 1.93
C ALA A 102 -2.73 -18.13 0.85
N GLN A 103 -1.43 -18.36 0.74
CA GLN A 103 -0.81 -19.25 -0.24
C GLN A 103 -0.29 -20.51 0.48
N PRO A 104 -0.98 -21.66 0.37
CA PRO A 104 -0.68 -22.84 1.18
C PRO A 104 0.66 -23.54 0.83
N ASN A 105 1.28 -23.24 -0.32
CA ASN A 105 2.55 -23.84 -0.77
C ASN A 105 3.64 -22.80 -0.98
N CYS A 106 3.65 -21.76 -0.16
CA CYS A 106 4.60 -20.67 -0.28
C CYS A 106 5.99 -21.11 0.19
N ILE A 107 7.03 -20.79 -0.59
CA ILE A 107 8.43 -21.00 -0.21
C ILE A 107 9.05 -19.62 0.02
N CYS A 108 9.48 -19.37 1.25
CA CYS A 108 10.14 -18.11 1.61
C CYS A 108 11.61 -18.30 1.95
N PRO A 109 12.44 -17.29 1.67
CA PRO A 109 13.80 -17.24 2.20
C PRO A 109 13.76 -17.11 3.73
N LEU A 110 14.78 -17.64 4.40
CA LEU A 110 14.89 -17.67 5.86
C LEU A 110 15.60 -16.43 6.46
N TYR A 111 15.86 -15.39 5.67
CA TYR A 111 16.47 -14.18 6.21
C TYR A 111 15.47 -13.41 7.07
N TYR A 112 16.01 -12.70 8.06
CA TYR A 112 15.25 -11.87 8.98
C TYR A 112 15.27 -10.40 8.53
N ALA A 113 14.15 -9.94 7.97
CA ALA A 113 13.89 -8.54 7.65
C ALA A 113 12.41 -8.26 7.99
N PRO A 114 12.08 -8.12 9.28
CA PRO A 114 10.73 -8.27 9.75
C PRO A 114 9.81 -7.20 9.19
N VAL A 115 8.53 -7.56 9.05
CA VAL A 115 7.46 -6.63 8.69
C VAL A 115 6.30 -6.76 9.68
N CYS A 116 5.64 -5.65 9.96
CA CYS A 116 4.44 -5.62 10.77
C CYS A 116 3.22 -5.67 9.86
N GLY A 117 2.54 -6.80 9.84
CA GLY A 117 1.27 -6.97 9.16
C GLY A 117 0.21 -6.03 9.71
N CYS A 118 -0.72 -5.60 8.86
CA CYS A 118 -1.86 -4.80 9.31
C CYS A 118 -2.87 -5.61 10.17
N ASP A 119 -2.68 -6.93 10.28
CA ASP A 119 -3.30 -7.80 11.28
C ASP A 119 -2.62 -7.72 12.67
N GLY A 120 -1.53 -6.96 12.79
CA GLY A 120 -0.75 -6.78 14.00
C GLY A 120 0.20 -7.92 14.31
N VAL A 121 0.50 -8.78 13.32
CA VAL A 121 1.45 -9.89 13.44
C VAL A 121 2.80 -9.50 12.84
N THR A 122 3.87 -9.80 13.56
CA THR A 122 5.24 -9.68 13.02
C THR A 122 5.57 -10.92 12.20
N TYR A 123 5.92 -10.73 10.93
CA TYR A 123 6.44 -11.77 10.04
C TYR A 123 7.96 -11.66 9.92
N ASN A 124 8.68 -12.77 9.70
CA ASN A 124 10.15 -12.72 9.60
C ASN A 124 10.62 -11.89 8.40
N ASN A 125 9.81 -11.88 7.35
CA ASN A 125 10.02 -11.08 6.14
C ASN A 125 8.71 -10.87 5.38
N ALA A 126 8.76 -10.00 4.37
CA ALA A 126 7.64 -9.67 3.50
C ALA A 126 7.06 -10.89 2.74
N CYS A 127 7.91 -11.87 2.40
CA CYS A 127 7.44 -13.11 1.76
C CYS A 127 6.47 -13.85 2.68
N GLU A 128 6.87 -14.09 3.94
CA GLU A 128 6.01 -14.80 4.89
C GLU A 128 4.68 -14.08 5.15
N ALA A 129 4.69 -12.75 5.22
CA ALA A 129 3.46 -11.95 5.34
C ALA A 129 2.53 -12.19 4.14
N ASN A 130 3.03 -12.07 2.92
CA ASN A 130 2.26 -12.32 1.70
C ASN A 130 1.73 -13.78 1.66
N CYS A 131 2.55 -14.76 2.08
CA CYS A 131 2.15 -16.16 2.14
C CYS A 131 1.00 -16.40 3.12
N ALA A 132 0.99 -15.69 4.25
CA ALA A 132 -0.10 -15.69 5.20
C ALA A 132 -1.34 -14.94 4.70
N GLY A 133 -1.27 -14.33 3.51
CA GLY A 133 -2.34 -13.51 2.94
C GLY A 133 -2.39 -12.11 3.54
N VAL A 134 -1.28 -11.60 4.09
CA VAL A 134 -1.18 -10.23 4.60
C VAL A 134 -0.46 -9.37 3.57
N ASN A 135 -1.25 -8.63 2.79
CA ASN A 135 -0.76 -7.85 1.65
C ASN A 135 -0.42 -6.39 2.00
N HIS A 136 -0.61 -6.00 3.26
CA HIS A 136 -0.29 -4.66 3.75
C HIS A 136 0.50 -4.78 5.04
N TYR A 137 1.70 -4.18 5.04
CA TYR A 137 2.61 -4.20 6.17
C TYR A 137 3.58 -3.02 6.09
N VAL A 138 4.17 -2.69 7.23
CA VAL A 138 5.27 -1.72 7.34
C VAL A 138 6.57 -2.42 7.70
N ASN A 139 7.70 -1.83 7.35
CA ASN A 139 9.01 -2.37 7.71
C ASN A 139 9.23 -2.35 9.23
N GLY A 140 9.88 -3.40 9.74
CA GLY A 140 10.14 -3.60 11.16
C GLY A 140 9.08 -4.49 11.84
N PRO A 141 9.37 -5.00 13.05
CA PRO A 141 8.40 -5.76 13.81
C PRO A 141 7.22 -4.90 14.25
N CYS A 142 6.08 -5.51 14.53
CA CYS A 142 4.97 -4.79 15.14
C CYS A 142 5.36 -4.20 16.49
N PRO A 143 4.86 -2.99 16.82
CA PRO A 143 5.03 -2.46 18.16
C PRO A 143 4.50 -3.47 19.18
N ASP A 144 5.32 -3.80 20.17
CA ASP A 144 4.89 -4.69 21.23
C ASP A 144 3.69 -4.05 21.94
N LYS A 145 2.51 -4.66 21.78
CA LYS A 145 1.27 -4.18 22.40
C LYS A 145 1.35 -4.29 23.92
N CYS A 146 2.17 -5.20 24.42
CA CYS A 146 2.39 -5.39 25.83
C CYS A 146 3.53 -4.53 26.38
N LYS A 147 4.69 -4.49 25.73
CA LYS A 147 5.87 -3.76 26.22
C LYS A 147 6.03 -2.38 25.59
N GLY A 148 6.14 -1.38 26.45
CA GLY A 148 6.68 -0.07 26.15
C GLY A 148 8.17 0.00 26.45
N LYS A 149 8.69 1.23 26.49
CA LYS A 149 10.05 1.48 26.94
C LYS A 149 10.09 1.36 28.47
N PRO A 150 11.02 0.58 29.06
CA PRO A 150 11.24 0.57 30.50
C PRO A 150 11.55 1.98 31.01
N LYS A 151 11.05 2.32 32.21
CA LYS A 151 11.30 3.61 32.84
C LYS A 151 12.61 3.50 33.64
N PRO A 152 13.66 4.28 33.31
CA PRO A 152 14.89 4.27 34.09
C PRO A 152 14.64 4.87 35.48
N ASN A 153 15.38 4.39 36.49
CA ASN A 153 15.37 4.90 37.87
C ASN A 153 13.98 4.91 38.52
N CYS A 154 13.17 3.86 38.35
CA CYS A 154 11.94 3.77 39.14
C CYS A 154 12.24 3.62 40.61
N LEU A 155 11.41 4.31 41.40
CA LEU A 155 11.30 4.10 42.83
C LEU A 155 9.96 3.42 43.05
N CYS A 156 9.99 2.11 43.29
CA CYS A 156 8.81 1.35 43.62
C CYS A 156 8.81 0.99 45.11
N PRO A 157 7.63 1.00 45.78
CA PRO A 157 7.52 0.50 47.13
C PRO A 157 7.92 -0.98 47.18
N ALA A 158 8.60 -1.39 48.24
CA ALA A 158 8.91 -2.80 48.52
C ALA A 158 7.68 -3.55 49.08
N VAL A 159 6.51 -3.32 48.50
CA VAL A 159 5.25 -4.00 48.83
C VAL A 159 5.06 -5.15 47.84
N TYR A 160 4.72 -6.32 48.37
CA TYR A 160 4.39 -7.48 47.55
C TYR A 160 2.87 -7.55 47.34
N ASP A 161 2.42 -7.16 46.15
CA ASP A 161 1.04 -7.20 45.68
C ASP A 161 1.07 -7.62 44.20
N PRO A 162 1.29 -8.92 43.92
CA PRO A 162 1.77 -9.37 42.63
C PRO A 162 0.76 -9.12 41.51
N VAL A 163 1.30 -8.83 40.32
CA VAL A 163 0.49 -8.65 39.10
C VAL A 163 1.04 -9.52 37.96
N CYS A 164 0.15 -9.97 37.09
CA CYS A 164 0.51 -10.72 35.90
C CYS A 164 0.53 -9.78 34.70
N GLY A 165 1.73 -9.51 34.18
CA GLY A 165 1.92 -8.70 32.99
C GLY A 165 1.31 -9.34 31.75
N CYS A 166 0.96 -8.51 30.78
CA CYS A 166 0.54 -8.96 29.45
C CYS A 166 1.60 -9.76 28.68
N ASP A 167 2.84 -9.78 29.18
CA ASP A 167 3.97 -10.53 28.67
C ASP A 167 4.09 -11.90 29.37
N GLY A 168 3.13 -12.25 30.22
CA GLY A 168 3.09 -13.49 30.98
C GLY A 168 4.09 -13.53 32.14
N VAL A 169 4.66 -12.38 32.54
CA VAL A 169 5.62 -12.30 33.65
C VAL A 169 4.91 -11.82 34.92
N THR A 170 5.16 -12.50 36.04
CA THR A 170 4.72 -12.04 37.36
C THR A 170 5.66 -10.96 37.89
N TYR A 171 5.11 -9.80 38.21
CA TYR A 171 5.83 -8.70 38.86
C TYR A 171 5.45 -8.59 40.32
N SER A 172 6.38 -8.17 41.18
CA SER A 172 6.16 -8.05 42.63
C SER A 172 5.03 -7.08 42.98
N ASN A 173 4.83 -6.05 42.16
CA ASN A 173 3.69 -5.15 42.22
C ASN A 173 3.48 -4.40 40.90
N GLY A 174 2.36 -3.68 40.79
CA GLY A 174 2.03 -2.89 39.60
C GLY A 174 3.04 -1.78 39.26
N CYS A 175 3.74 -1.22 40.26
CA CYS A 175 4.81 -0.25 40.01
C CYS A 175 5.98 -0.91 39.29
N GLU A 176 6.43 -2.08 39.74
CA GLU A 176 7.51 -2.84 39.11
C GLU A 176 7.15 -3.27 37.68
N ALA A 177 5.89 -3.70 37.45
CA ALA A 177 5.39 -4.01 36.10
C ALA A 177 5.46 -2.79 35.17
N THR A 178 4.91 -1.67 35.62
CA THR A 178 4.94 -0.41 34.86
C THR A 178 6.38 0.04 34.62
N CYS A 179 7.26 -0.13 35.60
CA CYS A 179 8.67 0.22 35.49
C CYS A 179 9.40 -0.58 34.42
N ALA A 180 9.12 -1.88 34.36
CA ALA A 180 9.61 -2.77 33.31
C ALA A 180 9.02 -2.47 31.93
N GLY A 181 8.10 -1.51 31.82
CA GLY A 181 7.47 -1.10 30.57
C GLY A 181 6.22 -1.91 30.24
N VAL A 182 5.68 -2.72 31.15
CA VAL A 182 4.44 -3.47 30.90
C VAL A 182 3.26 -2.51 30.87
N LYS A 183 2.51 -2.51 29.75
CA LYS A 183 1.40 -1.57 29.51
C LYS A 183 0.11 -1.95 30.24
N TYR A 184 -0.14 -3.23 30.45
CA TYR A 184 -1.32 -3.72 31.17
C TYR A 184 -1.01 -5.03 31.89
N TYR A 185 -1.68 -5.23 33.03
CA TYR A 185 -1.53 -6.40 33.88
C TYR A 185 -2.83 -6.70 34.63
N THR A 186 -3.00 -7.93 35.10
CA THR A 186 -4.09 -8.32 35.99
C THR A 186 -3.57 -8.52 37.41
N ASN A 187 -4.44 -8.39 38.41
CA ASN A 187 -4.07 -8.69 39.80
C ASN A 187 -3.75 -10.18 39.97
N GLY A 188 -2.80 -10.49 40.84
CA GLY A 188 -2.31 -11.84 41.09
C GLY A 188 -1.16 -12.24 40.18
N ALA A 189 -0.45 -13.31 40.57
CA ALA A 189 0.63 -13.87 39.77
C ALA A 189 0.11 -14.58 38.50
N CYS A 190 0.94 -14.63 37.45
CA CYS A 190 0.63 -15.40 36.24
C CYS A 190 0.47 -16.89 36.54
N GLY A 191 -0.43 -17.55 35.82
CA GLY A 191 -0.74 -18.97 36.02
C GLY A 191 -1.53 -19.28 37.29
N GLY A 192 -1.87 -18.27 38.12
CA GLY A 192 -2.66 -18.41 39.34
C GLY A 192 -4.17 -18.27 39.13
N GLY A 193 -4.69 -18.58 37.94
CA GLY A 193 -6.11 -18.43 37.65
C GLY A 193 -6.97 -19.29 38.57
N THR A 194 -7.75 -18.67 39.46
CA THR A 194 -9.15 -19.08 39.56
C THR A 194 -9.87 -18.43 38.40
N SER A 195 -10.14 -19.22 37.38
CA SER A 195 -11.18 -18.93 36.40
C SER A 195 -12.46 -18.57 37.14
N SER A 196 -13.08 -17.43 36.83
CA SER A 196 -14.44 -17.10 37.25
C SER A 196 -15.16 -16.50 36.06
#